data_AF-A0A3N0E1E6-F1
#
_entry.id   AF-A0A3N0E1E6-F1
#
_cell.length_a   1.000
_cell.length_b   1.000
_cell.length_c   1.000
_cell.angle_alpha   90.00
_cell.angle_beta   90.00
_cell.angle_gamma   90.00
#
_symmetry.space_group_name_H-M   'P 1'
#
loop_
_entity.id
_entity.type
_entity.pdbx_description
1 polymer ?
#
loop_
_entity_poly.entity_id
_entity_poly.type
_entity_poly.pdbx_seq_one_letter_code
_entity_poly.pdbx_strand_id
1 'polypeptide(L)'
;MITVAWTVEDDEYYYRTAVELQRFVGSQWLVFWGPGSRAFWAFLRGGDRSLMLSAPDLDQLYTSIQWHIPIDRRGGAVQPPLSRW
;
A
#
# COMPACT_ATOMS: atom_id res chain seq x y z
N MET A 1 9.82 17.01 -30.56
CA MET A 1 9.12 16.02 -29.73
C MET A 1 8.53 16.77 -28.56
N ILE A 2 7.21 16.79 -28.41
CA ILE A 2 6.57 17.38 -27.24
C ILE A 2 6.66 16.32 -26.14
N THR A 3 7.66 16.44 -25.28
CA THR A 3 7.71 15.67 -24.03
C THR A 3 6.64 16.28 -23.14
N VAL A 4 5.47 15.63 -23.05
CA VAL A 4 4.46 16.05 -22.08
C VAL A 4 5.11 15.89 -20.70
N ALA A 5 5.29 17.00 -19.99
CA ALA A 5 5.82 16.97 -18.64
C ALA A 5 4.79 16.26 -17.75
N TRP A 6 5.24 15.26 -16.97
CA TRP A 6 4.41 14.61 -15.98
C TRP A 6 3.87 15.64 -14.99
N THR A 7 2.58 15.53 -14.68
CA THR A 7 1.85 16.35 -13.72
C THR A 7 1.32 15.48 -12.58
N VAL A 8 0.97 16.09 -11.45
CA VAL A 8 0.42 15.35 -10.29
C VAL A 8 -0.92 14.71 -10.66
N GLU A 9 -1.67 15.39 -11.54
CA GLU A 9 -2.96 14.98 -12.07
C GLU A 9 -2.89 13.67 -12.85
N ASP A 10 -1.77 13.39 -13.53
CA ASP A 10 -1.56 12.13 -14.26
C ASP A 10 -1.61 10.90 -13.33
N ASP A 11 -1.32 11.09 -12.04
CA ASP A 11 -1.29 10.04 -11.03
C ASP A 11 -2.34 10.21 -9.93
N GLU A 12 -3.32 11.11 -10.10
CA GLU A 12 -4.33 11.42 -9.07
C GLU A 12 -5.07 10.16 -8.59
N TYR A 13 -5.40 9.26 -9.51
CA TYR A 13 -5.99 7.96 -9.20
C TYR A 13 -5.13 7.18 -8.21
N TYR A 14 -3.83 7.01 -8.50
CA TYR A 14 -2.92 6.24 -7.65
C TYR A 14 -2.74 6.87 -6.27
N TYR A 15 -2.68 8.19 -6.17
CA TYR A 15 -2.62 8.87 -4.88
C TYR A 15 -3.88 8.62 -4.03
N ARG A 16 -5.07 8.73 -4.63
CA ARG A 16 -6.33 8.46 -3.93
C ARG A 16 -6.40 7.01 -3.44
N THR A 17 -6.05 6.06 -4.30
CA THR A 17 -6.05 4.63 -3.97
C THR A 17 -5.05 4.30 -2.85
N ALA A 18 -3.86 4.92 -2.85
CA ALA A 18 -2.89 4.74 -1.77
C ALA A 18 -3.43 5.23 -0.41
N VAL A 19 -4.15 6.36 -0.39
CA VAL A 19 -4.80 6.90 0.81
C VAL A 19 -5.90 5.97 1.32
N GLU A 20 -6.71 5.43 0.41
CA GLU A 20 -7.76 4.45 0.76
C GLU A 20 -7.16 3.19 1.36
N LEU A 21 -6.11 2.64 0.75
CA LEU A 21 -5.41 1.48 1.30
C LEU A 21 -4.83 1.78 2.69
N GLN A 22 -4.21 2.95 2.90
CA GLN A 22 -3.69 3.34 4.21
C GLN A 22 -4.79 3.35 5.30
N ARG A 23 -5.96 3.89 4.97
CA ARG A 23 -7.11 3.90 5.90
C ARG A 23 -7.55 2.48 6.22
N PHE A 24 -7.46 1.56 5.26
CA PHE A 24 -7.85 0.17 5.42
C PHE A 24 -6.85 -0.65 6.24
N VAL A 25 -5.55 -0.60 5.92
CA VAL A 25 -4.50 -1.37 6.63
C VAL A 25 -4.13 -0.79 7.99
N GLY A 26 -4.59 0.43 8.26
CA GLY A 26 -4.49 1.09 9.55
C GLY A 26 -3.21 1.90 9.73
N SER A 27 -3.21 2.69 10.80
CA SER A 27 -2.16 3.67 11.08
C SER A 27 -0.78 3.07 11.38
N GLN A 28 -0.63 1.76 11.56
CA GLN A 28 0.73 1.20 11.66
C GLN A 28 1.46 1.20 10.31
N TRP A 29 0.76 1.33 9.19
CA TRP A 29 1.37 1.40 7.86
C TRP A 29 1.29 2.81 7.28
N LEU A 30 2.37 3.25 6.67
CA LEU A 30 2.39 4.42 5.78
C LEU A 30 2.35 3.91 4.34
N VAL A 31 1.35 4.31 3.57
CA VAL A 31 1.16 3.85 2.19
C VAL A 31 1.18 5.03 1.24
N PHE A 32 1.90 4.92 0.11
CA PHE A 32 1.95 5.96 -0.91
C PHE A 32 2.24 5.43 -2.32
N TRP A 33 1.97 6.26 -3.32
CA TRP A 33 2.37 6.05 -4.71
C TRP A 33 3.71 6.71 -5.00
N GLY A 34 4.62 6.00 -5.68
CA GLY A 34 5.89 6.53 -6.17
C GLY A 34 5.87 6.69 -7.69
N PRO A 35 5.66 7.92 -8.24
CA PRO A 35 5.55 8.18 -9.68
C PRO A 35 6.74 7.69 -10.49
N GLY A 36 7.96 7.96 -10.01
CA GLY A 36 9.20 7.55 -10.67
C GLY A 36 9.37 6.03 -10.75
N SER A 37 8.88 5.30 -9.74
CA SER A 37 8.92 3.82 -9.71
C SER A 37 7.72 3.17 -10.36
N ARG A 38 6.64 3.93 -10.61
CA ARG A 38 5.32 3.41 -10.98
C ARG A 38 4.86 2.26 -10.07
N ALA A 39 5.01 2.43 -8.77
CA ALA A 39 4.69 1.43 -7.77
C ALA A 39 4.10 2.05 -6.51
N PHE A 40 3.23 1.29 -5.85
CA PHE A 40 2.80 1.56 -4.50
C PHE A 40 3.85 1.07 -3.51
N TRP A 41 3.99 1.79 -2.41
CA TRP A 41 4.90 1.48 -1.33
C TRP A 41 4.16 1.44 0.01
N ALA A 42 4.58 0.56 0.91
CA ALA A 42 4.11 0.49 2.28
C ALA A 42 5.27 0.36 3.27
N PHE A 43 5.25 1.18 4.33
CA PHE A 43 6.27 1.21 5.38
C PHE A 43 5.63 0.93 6.72
N LEU A 44 6.14 -0.06 7.45
CA LEU A 44 5.70 -0.34 8.81
C LEU A 44 6.27 0.72 9.76
N ARG A 45 5.39 1.42 10.46
CA ARG A 45 5.70 2.45 11.46
C ARG A 45 5.81 1.80 12.84
N GLY A 46 6.98 1.96 13.45
CA GLY A 46 7.25 1.45 14.79
C GLY A 46 7.54 -0.05 14.79
N GLY A 47 8.46 -0.46 15.66
CA GLY A 47 9.02 -1.81 15.72
C GLY A 47 10.54 -1.80 15.62
N ASP A 48 11.18 -2.90 16.01
CA ASP A 48 12.65 -3.03 16.02
C ASP A 48 13.27 -3.16 14.62
N ARG A 49 12.44 -3.39 13.59
CA ARG A 49 12.88 -3.54 12.21
C ARG A 49 11.99 -2.74 11.28
N SER A 50 12.62 -1.89 10.47
CA SER A 50 11.96 -1.24 9.34
C SER A 50 11.59 -2.29 8.30
N LEU A 51 10.28 -2.44 8.05
CA LEU A 51 9.77 -3.25 6.94
C LEU A 51 9.22 -2.31 5.87
N MET A 52 9.72 -2.50 4.65
CA MET A 52 9.30 -1.77 3.46
C MET A 52 8.84 -2.78 2.41
N LEU A 53 7.67 -2.56 1.85
CA LEU A 53 7.06 -3.38 0.81
C LEU A 53 6.73 -2.49 -0.39
N SER A 54 6.78 -3.05 -1.58
CA SER A 54 6.38 -2.37 -2.81
C SER A 54 5.72 -3.32 -3.78
N ALA A 55 4.74 -2.85 -4.53
CA ALA A 55 4.18 -3.56 -5.67
C ALA A 55 3.67 -2.58 -6.73
N PRO A 56 3.69 -2.95 -8.02
CA PRO A 56 3.11 -2.13 -9.09
C PRO A 56 1.58 -2.03 -9.01
N ASP A 57 0.96 -2.90 -8.22
CA ASP A 57 -0.47 -3.10 -8.11
C ASP A 57 -0.90 -3.07 -6.64
N LEU A 58 -2.10 -2.53 -6.39
CA LEU A 58 -2.61 -2.32 -5.05
C LEU A 58 -2.92 -3.64 -4.34
N ASP A 59 -3.51 -4.61 -5.04
CA ASP A 59 -3.91 -5.90 -4.47
C ASP A 59 -2.69 -6.73 -4.08
N GLN A 60 -1.63 -6.67 -4.90
CA GLN A 60 -0.34 -7.28 -4.58
C GLN A 60 0.30 -6.63 -3.33
N LEU A 61 0.27 -5.30 -3.23
CA LEU A 61 0.78 -4.61 -2.04
C LEU A 61 -0.02 -4.98 -0.80
N TYR A 62 -1.35 -4.97 -0.91
CA TYR A 62 -2.24 -5.35 0.17
C TYR A 62 -1.99 -6.79 0.65
N THR A 63 -1.92 -7.74 -0.29
CA THR A 63 -1.58 -9.14 0.01
C THR A 63 -0.25 -9.22 0.76
N SER A 64 0.78 -8.50 0.30
CA SER A 64 2.09 -8.46 0.95
C SER A 64 2.04 -7.92 2.37
N ILE A 65 1.23 -6.87 2.60
CA ILE A 65 1.00 -6.32 3.93
C ILE A 65 0.37 -7.38 4.84
N GLN A 66 -0.67 -8.08 4.38
CA GLN A 66 -1.37 -9.07 5.19
C GLN A 66 -0.47 -10.22 5.66
N TRP A 67 0.48 -10.67 4.82
CA TRP A 67 1.46 -11.67 5.21
C TRP A 67 2.41 -11.23 6.33
N HIS A 68 2.54 -9.91 6.54
CA HIS A 68 3.47 -9.32 7.51
C HIS A 68 2.79 -8.66 8.71
N ILE A 69 1.46 -8.64 8.76
CA ILE A 69 0.74 -8.28 9.99
C ILE A 69 0.97 -9.42 10.99
N PRO A 70 1.59 -9.19 12.15
CA PRO A 70 1.68 -10.22 13.17
C PRO A 70 0.25 -10.62 13.55
N ILE A 71 -0.07 -11.91 13.46
CA ILE A 71 -1.27 -12.46 14.10
C ILE A 71 -1.12 -12.11 15.59
N ASP A 72 -1.89 -11.15 16.08
CA ASP A 72 -1.92 -10.87 17.51
C ASP A 72 -2.27 -12.21 18.20
N ARG A 73 -1.52 -12.54 19.27
CA ARG A 73 -1.65 -13.76 20.08
C ARG A 73 -2.95 -13.77 20.91
N ARG A 74 -4.05 -13.25 20.34
CA ARG A 74 -5.41 -13.31 20.84
C ARG A 74 -6.34 -13.62 19.67
N GLY A 75 -6.19 -14.82 19.11
CA GLY A 75 -7.21 -15.52 18.31
C GLY A 75 -8.08 -14.65 17.41
N GLY A 76 -7.60 -14.34 16.22
CA GLY A 76 -8.43 -13.74 15.18
C GLY A 76 -7.65 -13.57 13.89
N ALA A 77 -7.52 -14.65 13.11
CA ALA A 77 -7.13 -14.51 11.72
C ALA A 77 -8.18 -13.65 11.02
N VAL A 78 -7.85 -12.41 10.68
CA VAL A 78 -8.67 -11.60 9.78
C VAL A 78 -8.50 -12.20 8.40
N GLN A 79 -9.44 -13.06 8.03
CA GLN A 79 -9.55 -13.62 6.69
C GLN A 79 -9.70 -12.45 5.71
N PRO A 80 -8.88 -12.35 4.64
CA PRO A 80 -9.10 -11.32 3.63
C PRO A 80 -10.50 -11.48 3.04
N PRO A 81 -11.30 -10.40 2.91
CA PRO A 81 -12.45 -10.46 2.03
C PRO A 81 -11.94 -10.60 0.59
N LEU A 82 -11.87 -11.83 0.11
CA LEU A 82 -11.86 -12.13 -1.32
C LEU A 82 -13.26 -11.81 -1.84
N SER A 83 -13.47 -10.62 -2.42
CA SER A 83 -14.50 -10.36 -3.43
C SER A 83 -14.31 -9.01 -4.10
N ARG A 84 -13.96 -9.08 -5.39
CA ARG A 84 -14.26 -8.16 -6.51
C ARG A 84 -14.29 -6.66 -6.21
N TRP A 85 -13.30 -5.96 -6.76
CA TRP A 85 -13.49 -4.64 -7.36
C TRP A 85 -12.83 -4.62 -8.73
#